data_AF-A0AAV0LTM1-F1
#
_entry.id   AF-A0AAV0LTM1-F1
#
_cell.length_a   1.000
_cell.length_b   1.000
_cell.length_c   1.000
_cell.angle_alpha   90.00
_cell.angle_beta   90.00
_cell.angle_gamma   90.00
#
_symmetry.space_group_name_H-M   'P 1'
#
loop_
_entity.id
_entity.type
_entity.pdbx_description
1 polymer ?
#
loop_
_entity_poly.entity_id
_entity_poly.type
_entity_poly.pdbx_seq_one_letter_code
_entity_poly.pdbx_strand_id
1 'polypeptide(L)'
;MVREFHKVIGEETRRQAMEKWGGKPDVLVACVGGGSNAMGLFEDFVKDKDVRLIGVEAAGFGLDSGKHAATLTKGEVGVLHGAMSYLLQDDDGQIIEPHSISAG
;
A
#
# COMPACT_ATOMS: atom_id res chain seq x y z
N MET A 1 4.32 5.73 14.21
CA MET A 1 5.15 4.65 14.80
C MET A 1 5.45 3.54 13.80
N VAL A 2 4.46 2.83 13.24
CA VAL A 2 4.68 1.70 12.29
C VAL A 2 5.60 2.08 11.12
N ARG A 3 5.31 3.21 10.45
CA ARG A 3 6.14 3.76 9.37
C ARG A 3 7.59 3.99 9.78
N GLU A 4 7.81 4.61 10.94
CA GLU A 4 9.17 4.90 11.45
C GLU A 4 10.01 3.65 11.64
N PHE A 5 9.39 2.52 12.00
CA PHE A 5 10.10 1.25 12.15
C PHE A 5 10.27 0.49 10.84
N HIS A 6 9.53 0.83 9.78
CA HIS A 6 9.68 0.23 8.45
C HIS A 6 10.53 1.06 7.49
N LYS A 7 10.85 2.33 7.81
CA LYS A 7 11.57 3.25 6.90
C LYS A 7 12.95 2.76 6.47
N VAL A 8 13.56 1.87 7.26
CA VAL A 8 14.84 1.23 6.94
C VAL A 8 14.82 0.57 5.55
N ILE A 9 13.65 0.09 5.11
CA ILE A 9 13.46 -0.48 3.77
C ILE A 9 13.77 0.56 2.69
N GLY A 10 13.22 1.77 2.79
CA GLY A 10 13.47 2.87 1.86
C GLY A 10 14.92 3.38 1.94
N GLU A 11 15.44 3.57 3.16
CA GLU A 11 16.81 4.04 3.40
C GLU A 11 17.86 3.09 2.78
N GLU A 12 17.71 1.79 3.00
CA GLU A 12 18.58 0.77 2.40
C GLU A 12 18.39 0.71 0.88
N THR A 13 17.16 0.81 0.38
CA THR A 13 16.88 0.81 -1.06
C THR A 13 17.59 1.96 -1.76
N ARG A 14 17.54 3.19 -1.22
CA ARG A 14 18.24 4.35 -1.80
C ARG A 14 19.75 4.12 -1.81
N ARG A 15 20.32 3.68 -0.68
CA ARG A 15 21.76 3.42 -0.59
C ARG A 15 22.19 2.38 -1.62
N GLN A 16 21.47 1.27 -1.70
CA GLN A 16 21.78 0.19 -2.64
C GLN A 16 21.58 0.61 -4.10
N ALA A 17 20.58 1.43 -4.40
CA ALA A 17 20.34 1.97 -5.75
C ALA A 17 21.51 2.86 -6.21
N MET A 18 21.98 3.76 -5.34
CA MET A 18 23.16 4.58 -5.60
C MET A 18 24.41 3.73 -5.82
N GLU A 19 24.62 2.68 -5.01
CA GLU A 19 25.77 1.78 -5.14
C GLU A 19 25.74 0.94 -6.43
N LYS A 20 24.55 0.47 -6.86
CA LYS A 20 24.42 -0.48 -7.97
C LYS A 20 24.31 0.17 -9.34
N TRP A 21 23.64 1.31 -9.46
CA TRP A 21 23.42 1.97 -10.74
C TRP A 21 23.56 3.50 -10.70
N GLY A 22 24.08 4.06 -9.59
CA GLY A 22 24.48 5.46 -9.52
C GLY A 22 23.33 6.46 -9.41
N GLY A 23 22.13 6.02 -9.03
CA GLY A 23 20.96 6.88 -8.97
C GLY A 23 19.82 6.30 -8.15
N LYS A 24 18.70 7.04 -8.10
CA LYS A 24 17.43 6.54 -7.54
C LYS A 24 16.67 5.70 -8.57
N PRO A 25 15.77 4.80 -8.15
CA PRO A 25 14.88 4.09 -9.06
C PRO A 25 13.88 5.03 -9.73
N ASP A 26 13.46 4.76 -10.96
CA ASP A 26 12.34 5.49 -11.60
C ASP A 26 10.97 5.10 -11.02
N VAL A 27 10.87 3.88 -10.49
CA VAL A 27 9.63 3.29 -9.98
C VAL A 27 9.92 2.44 -8.74
N LEU A 28 9.09 2.59 -7.72
CA LEU A 28 9.00 1.71 -6.57
C LEU A 28 7.63 1.04 -6.55
N VAL A 29 7.62 -0.27 -6.30
CA VAL A 29 6.38 -1.06 -6.28
C VAL A 29 6.33 -1.88 -5.00
N ALA A 30 5.19 -1.84 -4.32
CA ALA A 30 4.97 -2.60 -3.09
C ALA A 30 3.50 -3.04 -2.97
N CYS A 31 3.25 -4.18 -2.33
CA CYS A 31 1.89 -4.65 -2.07
C CYS A 31 1.23 -3.87 -0.92
N VAL A 32 -0.08 -3.66 -1.00
CA VAL A 32 -0.87 -2.89 -0.04
C VAL A 32 -2.01 -3.75 0.49
N GLY A 33 -1.77 -4.36 1.65
CA GLY A 33 -2.82 -4.79 2.59
C GLY A 33 -3.01 -3.70 3.64
N GLY A 34 -2.45 -3.88 4.84
CA GLY A 34 -2.35 -2.81 5.85
C GLY A 34 -1.33 -1.70 5.52
N GLY A 35 -0.47 -1.90 4.51
CA GLY A 35 0.39 -0.86 3.94
C GLY A 35 1.74 -0.61 4.61
N SER A 36 2.12 -1.34 5.67
CA SER A 36 3.38 -1.11 6.41
C SER A 36 4.64 -1.20 5.55
N ASN A 37 4.77 -2.26 4.74
CA ASN A 37 5.91 -2.47 3.84
C ASN A 37 6.01 -1.37 2.78
N ALA A 38 4.87 -0.99 2.18
CA ALA A 38 4.79 0.04 1.16
C ALA A 38 5.16 1.40 1.73
N MET A 39 4.60 1.79 2.88
CA MET A 39 4.98 3.02 3.57
C MET A 39 6.47 3.05 3.93
N GLY A 40 7.03 1.93 4.37
CA GLY A 40 8.46 1.81 4.67
C GLY A 40 9.36 2.01 3.45
N LEU A 41 9.01 1.38 2.32
CA LEU A 41 9.74 1.53 1.07
C LEU A 41 9.63 2.95 0.51
N PHE A 42 8.45 3.56 0.61
CA PHE A 42 8.15 4.85 -0.02
C PHE A 42 8.63 6.06 0.78
N GLU A 43 8.76 5.97 2.11
CA GLU A 43 9.04 7.11 3.00
C GLU A 43 10.25 7.93 2.54
N ASP A 44 11.36 7.26 2.21
CA ASP A 44 12.59 7.95 1.83
C ASP A 44 12.48 8.62 0.45
N PHE A 45 11.53 8.20 -0.40
CA PHE A 45 11.34 8.68 -1.77
C PHE A 45 10.13 9.61 -1.96
N VAL A 46 9.31 9.84 -0.92
CA VAL A 46 8.06 10.61 -1.03
C VAL A 46 8.25 12.06 -1.53
N LYS A 47 9.46 12.61 -1.36
CA LYS A 47 9.83 13.95 -1.82
C LYS A 47 10.42 13.97 -3.23
N ASP A 48 10.83 12.83 -3.78
CA ASP A 48 11.36 12.72 -5.14
C ASP A 48 10.22 12.64 -6.17
N LYS A 49 9.87 13.76 -6.79
CA LYS A 49 8.68 13.89 -7.66
C LYS A 49 8.75 13.13 -8.98
N ASP A 50 9.96 12.75 -9.39
CA ASP A 50 10.29 11.96 -10.56
C ASP A 50 10.26 10.45 -10.29
N VAL A 51 10.19 10.03 -9.03
CA VAL A 51 10.05 8.61 -8.66
C VAL A 51 8.58 8.25 -8.55
N ARG A 52 8.13 7.27 -9.32
CA ARG A 52 6.74 6.78 -9.27
C ARG A 52 6.59 5.76 -8.14
N LEU A 53 5.63 5.99 -7.26
CA LEU A 53 5.32 5.11 -6.13
C LEU A 53 4.02 4.35 -6.43
N ILE A 54 4.10 3.03 -6.58
CA ILE A 54 2.97 2.19 -7.00
C ILE A 54 2.63 1.21 -5.88
N GLY A 55 1.48 1.44 -5.22
CA GLY A 55 0.85 0.47 -4.33
C GLY A 55 0.00 -0.52 -5.11
N VAL A 56 0.11 -1.82 -4.81
CA VAL A 56 -0.65 -2.89 -5.48
C VAL A 56 -1.56 -3.59 -4.48
N GLU A 57 -2.87 -3.48 -4.67
CA GLU A 57 -3.87 -4.13 -3.83
C GLU A 57 -4.30 -5.50 -4.39
N ALA A 58 -4.83 -6.37 -3.53
CA ALA A 58 -5.29 -7.68 -3.95
C ALA A 58 -6.67 -7.61 -4.62
N ALA A 59 -6.72 -7.91 -5.92
CA ALA A 59 -7.96 -7.96 -6.70
C ALA A 59 -8.80 -9.24 -6.47
N GLY A 60 -8.31 -10.21 -5.70
CA GLY A 60 -9.02 -11.47 -5.42
C GLY A 60 -9.46 -12.20 -6.69
N PHE A 61 -10.76 -12.48 -6.83
CA PHE A 61 -11.34 -13.09 -8.03
C PHE A 61 -11.61 -12.08 -9.17
N GLY A 62 -11.14 -10.84 -9.03
CA GLY A 62 -11.38 -9.72 -9.93
C GLY A 62 -12.20 -8.62 -9.24
N LEU A 63 -11.96 -7.37 -9.63
CA LEU A 63 -12.57 -6.20 -8.98
C LEU A 63 -14.10 -6.16 -9.11
N ASP A 64 -14.66 -6.73 -10.17
CA ASP A 64 -16.10 -6.72 -10.41
C ASP A 64 -16.81 -7.95 -9.80
N SER A 65 -16.07 -8.85 -9.17
CA SER A 65 -16.63 -10.07 -8.54
C SER A 65 -17.24 -9.81 -7.16
N GLY A 66 -16.98 -8.65 -6.56
CA GLY A 66 -17.26 -8.39 -5.14
C GLY A 66 -16.36 -9.17 -4.16
N LYS A 67 -15.45 -10.03 -4.65
CA LYS A 67 -14.53 -10.83 -3.83
C LYS A 67 -13.08 -10.37 -4.07
N HIS A 68 -12.71 -9.26 -3.43
CA HIS A 68 -11.38 -8.66 -3.48
C HIS A 68 -11.01 -8.00 -2.14
N ALA A 69 -9.79 -7.48 -2.02
CA ALA A 69 -9.34 -6.69 -0.88
C ALA A 69 -8.76 -5.31 -1.28
N ALA A 70 -9.19 -4.78 -2.43
CA ALA A 70 -8.76 -3.49 -2.97
C ALA A 70 -9.52 -2.29 -2.36
N THR A 71 -9.16 -1.93 -1.13
CA THR A 71 -9.85 -0.89 -0.34
C THR A 71 -9.67 0.51 -0.91
N LEU A 72 -8.49 0.87 -1.42
CA LEU A 72 -8.23 2.18 -2.03
C LEU A 72 -8.85 2.29 -3.42
N THR A 73 -8.98 1.17 -4.15
CA THR A 73 -9.53 1.16 -5.51
C THR A 73 -11.07 1.16 -5.53
N LYS A 74 -11.71 0.40 -4.64
CA LYS A 74 -13.17 0.16 -4.65
C LYS A 74 -13.87 0.50 -3.34
N GLY A 75 -13.13 0.88 -2.30
CA GLY A 75 -13.71 1.21 -1.01
C GLY A 75 -14.08 2.68 -0.89
N GLU A 76 -14.64 3.01 0.26
CA GLU A 76 -15.12 4.33 0.61
C GLU A 76 -14.51 4.77 1.95
N VAL A 77 -14.58 6.07 2.23
CA VAL A 77 -14.08 6.60 3.50
C VAL A 77 -14.99 6.14 4.63
N GLY A 78 -14.40 5.56 5.67
CA GLY A 78 -15.10 5.16 6.89
C GLY A 78 -14.15 5.13 8.09
N VAL A 79 -14.70 4.77 9.25
CA VAL A 79 -13.93 4.64 10.50
C VAL A 79 -13.98 3.20 10.97
N LEU A 80 -12.81 2.55 11.03
CA LEU A 80 -12.68 1.18 11.52
C LEU A 80 -11.39 1.05 12.32
N HIS A 81 -11.42 0.27 13.41
CA HIS A 81 -10.28 0.03 14.29
C HIS A 81 -9.57 1.31 14.79
N GLY A 82 -10.33 2.39 15.00
CA GLY A 82 -9.80 3.64 15.55
C GLY A 82 -9.12 4.58 14.54
N ALA A 83 -9.25 4.31 13.24
CA ALA A 83 -8.71 5.18 12.19
C ALA A 83 -9.78 5.52 11.14
N MET A 84 -9.78 6.76 10.64
CA MET A 84 -10.51 7.16 9.44
C MET A 84 -9.65 6.85 8.21
N SER A 85 -10.14 5.98 7.33
CA SER A 85 -9.42 5.51 6.14
C SER A 85 -10.41 5.02 5.08
N TYR A 86 -9.89 4.50 3.97
CA TYR A 86 -10.68 3.76 2.99
C TYR A 86 -10.89 2.32 3.46
N LEU A 87 -12.11 1.83 3.28
CA LEU A 87 -12.52 0.48 3.66
C LEU A 87 -13.64 -0.03 2.74
N LEU A 88 -13.83 -1.34 2.68
CA LEU A 88 -14.94 -1.96 1.97
C LEU A 88 -16.14 -2.02 2.92
N GLN A 89 -17.21 -1.31 2.58
CA GLN A 89 -18.46 -1.27 3.34
C GLN A 89 -19.66 -1.22 2.40
N ASP A 90 -20.83 -1.61 2.91
CA ASP A 90 -22.11 -1.43 2.23
C ASP A 90 -22.74 -0.06 2.55
N ASP A 91 -23.92 0.19 1.97
CA ASP A 91 -24.66 1.44 2.10
C ASP A 91 -25.09 1.75 3.55
N ASP A 92 -25.17 0.73 4.41
CA ASP A 92 -25.48 0.86 5.84
C ASP A 92 -24.20 1.03 6.69
N GLY A 93 -23.03 1.07 6.06
CA GLY A 93 -21.72 1.19 6.71
C GLY A 93 -21.23 -0.11 7.36
N GLN A 94 -21.82 -1.26 7.05
CA GLN A 94 -21.34 -2.55 7.53
C GLN A 94 -20.12 -2.99 6.73
N ILE A 95 -19.14 -3.60 7.41
CA ILE A 95 -17.90 -4.02 6.78
C ILE A 95 -18.13 -5.22 5.86
N ILE A 96 -17.68 -5.09 4.61
CA ILE A 96 -17.65 -6.18 3.64
C ILE A 96 -16.38 -7.01 3.87
N GLU A 97 -16.54 -8.33 3.94
CA GLU A 97 -15.41 -9.24 4.14
C GLU A 97 -14.46 -9.23 2.93
N PRO A 98 -13.17 -8.88 3.10
CA PRO A 98 -12.22 -8.84 2.01
C PRO A 98 -11.80 -10.26 1.57
N HIS A 99 -11.49 -10.42 0.28
CA HIS A 99 -11.02 -11.70 -0.25
C HIS A 99 -9.68 -11.57 -1.00
N SER A 100 -8.74 -12.45 -0.67
CA SER A 100 -7.43 -12.61 -1.32
C SER A 100 -6.93 -14.05 -1.14
N ILE A 101 -6.24 -14.60 -2.14
CA ILE A 101 -5.56 -15.89 -2.01
C ILE A 101 -4.39 -15.82 -1.02
N SER A 102 -3.71 -14.67 -0.96
CA SER A 102 -2.71 -14.41 0.07
C SER A 102 -3.43 -14.02 1.35
N ALA A 103 -3.27 -14.82 2.41
CA ALA A 103 -3.58 -14.36 3.75
C ALA A 103 -2.70 -13.13 4.05
N GLY A 104 -3.34 -12.04 4.50
CA GLY A 104 -2.68 -10.82 4.95
C GLY A 104 -2.04 -11.00 6.31
#